data_AF-A0A8J5UYQ8-F1
#
_entry.id   AF-A0A8J5UYQ8-F1
#
_cell.length_a   1.000
_cell.length_b   1.000
_cell.length_c   1.000
_cell.angle_alpha   90.00
_cell.angle_beta   90.00
_cell.angle_gamma   90.00
#
_symmetry.space_group_name_H-M   'P 1'
#
loop_
_entity.id
_entity.type
_entity.pdbx_description
1 polymer ?
#
loop_
_entity_poly.entity_id
_entity_poly.type
_entity_poly.pdbx_seq_one_letter_code
_entity_poly.pdbx_strand_id
1 'polypeptide(L)' 'MLMLGKIAHIGIDLCIVSGFLAGVHRSTGLTPNLNTIENEQLKYYVTKYLDIGESMFDFSVGYFNSSTHFSRNNRSDK' A
#
# COMPACT_ATOMS: atom_id res chain seq x y z
N MET A 1 7.11 -12.54 -28.11
CA MET A 1 7.77 -11.75 -27.05
C MET A 1 6.72 -11.37 -26.02
N LEU A 2 6.73 -12.00 -24.84
CA LEU A 2 5.70 -11.87 -23.80
C LEU A 2 5.76 -10.50 -23.10
N MET A 3 5.29 -9.44 -23.77
CA MET A 3 5.13 -8.12 -23.13
C MET A 3 4.18 -8.17 -21.92
N LEU A 4 3.22 -9.11 -21.93
CA LEU A 4 2.26 -9.30 -20.84
C LEU A 4 2.92 -9.66 -19.51
N GLY A 5 3.98 -10.48 -19.52
CA GLY A 5 4.70 -10.85 -18.31
C GLY A 5 5.41 -9.67 -17.66
N LYS A 6 6.07 -8.83 -18.47
CA LYS A 6 6.78 -7.64 -17.95
C LYS A 6 5.83 -6.58 -17.40
N ILE A 7 4.69 -6.35 -18.06
CA ILE A 7 3.67 -5.40 -17.58
C ILE A 7 3.06 -5.88 -16.26
N ALA A 8 2.74 -7.18 -16.16
CA ALA A 8 2.22 -7.76 -14.93
C ALA A 8 3.21 -7.62 -13.78
N HIS A 9 4.50 -7.90 -14.00
CA HIS A 9 5.54 -7.72 -12.98
C HIS A 9 5.63 -6.27 -12.50
N ILE A 10 5.73 -5.31 -13.41
CA ILE A 10 5.82 -3.88 -13.04
C ILE A 10 4.56 -3.43 -12.27
N GLY A 11 3.38 -3.89 -12.69
CA GLY A 11 2.13 -3.61 -11.99
C GLY A 11 2.13 -4.18 -10.57
N ILE A 12 2.56 -5.43 -10.40
CA ILE A 12 2.67 -6.08 -9.09
C ILE A 12 3.68 -5.32 -8.21
N ASP A 13 4.84 -4.95 -8.75
CA ASP A 13 5.87 -4.21 -8.02
C ASP A 13 5.34 -2.85 -7.55
N LEU A 14 4.62 -2.12 -8.41
CA LEU A 14 3.95 -0.87 -8.03
C LEU A 14 2.91 -1.11 -6.91
N CYS A 15 2.07 -2.13 -7.02
CA CYS A 15 1.09 -2.43 -5.97
C CYS A 15 1.78 -2.74 -4.64
N ILE A 16 2.83 -3.55 -4.66
CA ILE A 16 3.61 -3.90 -3.45
C ILE A 16 4.24 -2.66 -2.84
N VAL A 17 4.88 -1.81 -3.64
CA VAL A 17 5.51 -0.57 -3.16
C VAL A 17 4.45 0.34 -2.53
N SER A 18 3.31 0.53 -3.19
CA SER A 18 2.24 1.36 -2.66
C SER A 18 1.67 0.82 -1.34
N GLY A 19 1.38 -0.49 -1.28
CA GLY A 19 0.91 -1.14 -0.05
C GLY A 19 1.95 -1.10 1.09
N PHE A 20 3.24 -1.19 0.77
CA PHE A 20 4.31 -1.02 1.74
C PHE A 20 4.34 0.40 2.32
N LEU A 21 4.25 1.42 1.47
CA LEU A 21 4.19 2.82 1.91
C LEU A 21 2.97 3.08 2.80
N ALA A 22 1.81 2.49 2.46
CA ALA A 22 0.62 2.54 3.31
C ALA A 22 0.85 1.89 4.68
N GLY A 23 1.55 0.74 4.72
CA GLY A 23 1.95 0.10 5.98
C GLY A 23 2.89 0.96 6.82
N VAL A 24 3.86 1.65 6.20
CA VAL A 24 4.76 2.61 6.87
C VAL A 24 3.94 3.76 7.45
N HIS A 25 3.03 4.35 6.67
CA HIS A 25 2.14 5.39 7.14
C HIS A 25 1.28 4.93 8.32
N ARG A 26 0.67 3.74 8.26
CA ARG A 26 -0.20 3.23 9.33
C ARG A 26 0.54 2.89 10.62
N SER A 27 1.81 2.48 10.51
CA SER A 27 2.64 2.09 11.66
C SER A 27 3.39 3.26 12.31
N THR A 28 3.76 4.27 11.54
CA THR A 28 4.63 5.38 12.00
C THR A 28 3.99 6.77 11.90
N GLY A 29 2.94 6.93 11.10
CA GLY A 29 2.36 8.24 10.77
C GLY A 29 3.14 9.02 9.71
N LEU A 30 4.22 8.46 9.14
CA LEU A 30 5.02 9.13 8.11
C LEU A 30 4.38 8.99 6.72
N THR A 31 4.24 10.11 6.02
CA THR A 31 3.79 10.15 4.62
C THR A 31 4.87 10.75 3.72
N PRO A 32 4.94 10.35 2.43
CA PRO A 32 5.80 11.01 1.46
C PRO A 32 5.46 12.50 1.39
N ASN A 33 6.48 13.34 1.45
CA ASN A 33 6.27 14.79 1.39
C ASN A 33 5.91 15.21 -0.04
N LEU A 34 4.61 15.32 -0.33
CA LEU A 34 4.10 15.74 -1.64
C LEU A 34 4.29 17.24 -1.93
N ASN A 35 4.76 18.03 -0.97
CA ASN A 35 5.02 19.45 -1.17
C ASN A 35 6.36 19.72 -1.85
N THR A 36 7.23 18.71 -1.97
CA THR A 36 8.45 18.79 -2.77
C THR A 36 8.18 18.66 -4.27
N ILE A 37 6.97 18.27 -4.66
CA ILE A 37 6.55 18.11 -6.05
C ILE A 37 5.92 19.43 -6.52
N GLU A 38 6.64 20.17 -7.36
CA GLU A 38 6.16 21.44 -7.93
C GLU A 38 5.03 21.23 -8.97
N ASN A 39 5.05 20.10 -9.67
CA ASN A 39 4.07 19.79 -10.71
C ASN A 39 2.78 19.23 -10.10
N GLU A 40 1.69 19.97 -10.26
CA GLU A 40 0.37 19.61 -9.70
C GLU A 40 -0.21 18.31 -10.27
N GLN A 41 0.00 18.03 -11.56
CA GLN A 41 -0.46 16.79 -12.18
C GLN A 41 0.30 15.59 -11.63
N LEU A 42 1.63 15.71 -11.51
CA LEU A 42 2.46 14.66 -10.92
C LEU A 42 2.05 14.43 -9.46
N LYS A 43 1.83 15.50 -8.70
CA LYS A 43 1.32 15.42 -7.33
C LYS A 43 0.01 14.65 -7.26
N TYR A 44 -0.96 14.96 -8.13
CA TYR A 44 -2.23 14.25 -8.21
C TYR A 44 -2.05 12.75 -8.46
N TYR A 45 -1.21 12.36 -9.44
CA TYR A 45 -0.97 10.95 -9.72
C TYR A 45 -0.26 10.21 -8.59
N VAL A 46 0.71 10.86 -7.93
CA VAL A 46 1.39 10.28 -6.77
C VAL A 46 0.41 10.11 -5.61
N THR A 47 -0.44 11.10 -5.32
CA THR A 47 -1.50 10.98 -4.31
C THR A 47 -2.41 9.78 -4.62
N LYS A 48 -2.92 9.68 -5.86
CA LYS A 48 -3.76 8.56 -6.27
C LYS A 48 -3.07 7.22 -6.14
N TYR A 49 -1.79 7.17 -6.48
CA TYR A 49 -0.99 5.95 -6.33
C TYR A 49 -0.87 5.53 -4.86
N LEU A 50 -0.66 6.46 -3.93
CA LEU A 50 -0.60 6.19 -2.48
C LEU A 50 -1.97 5.79 -1.91
N ASP A 51 -3.06 6.46 -2.33
CA ASP A 51 -4.43 6.13 -1.92
C ASP A 51 -4.81 4.68 -2.26
N ILE A 52 -4.37 4.19 -3.43
CA ILE A 52 -4.56 2.80 -3.86
C ILE A 52 -3.85 1.84 -2.89
N GLY A 53 -2.65 2.20 -2.43
CA GLY A 53 -1.88 1.44 -1.45
C GLY A 53 -2.61 1.31 -0.12
N GLU A 54 -3.18 2.41 0.38
CA GLU A 54 -3.97 2.39 1.62
C GLU A 54 -5.19 1.48 1.49
N SER A 55 -5.94 1.63 0.39
CA SER A 55 -7.13 0.81 0.13
C SER A 55 -6.77 -0.68 0.04
N MET A 56 -5.67 -1.01 -0.63
CA MET A 56 -5.19 -2.39 -0.77
C MET A 56 -4.70 -2.95 0.58
N PHE A 57 -4.01 -2.13 1.37
CA PHE A 57 -3.56 -2.51 2.71
C PHE A 57 -4.75 -2.80 3.64
N ASP A 58 -5.75 -1.92 3.65
CA ASP A 58 -6.97 -2.09 4.44
C ASP A 58 -7.75 -3.34 4.02
N PHE A 59 -7.89 -3.58 2.71
CA PHE A 59 -8.50 -4.79 2.20
C PHE A 59 -7.74 -6.04 2.66
N SER A 60 -6.41 -6.00 2.60
CA SER A 60 -5.55 -7.11 3.04
C SER A 60 -5.72 -7.38 4.54
N VAL A 61 -5.74 -6.34 5.37
CA VAL A 61 -5.99 -6.47 6.81
C VAL A 61 -7.39 -7.04 7.08
N GLY A 62 -8.42 -6.56 6.37
CA GLY A 62 -9.77 -7.09 6.49
C GLY A 62 -9.85 -8.57 6.12
N TYR A 63 -9.22 -8.95 5.01
CA TYR A 63 -9.12 -10.34 4.57
C TYR A 63 -8.39 -11.21 5.61
N PHE A 64 -7.21 -10.78 6.08
CA PHE A 64 -6.45 -11.51 7.10
C PHE A 64 -7.22 -11.63 8.41
N ASN A 65 -7.90 -10.58 8.85
CA ASN A 65 -8.72 -10.59 10.06
C ASN A 65 -9.91 -11.57 9.97
N SER A 66 -10.45 -11.78 8.77
CA SER A 66 -11.53 -12.77 8.54
C SER A 66 -11.03 -14.22 8.38
N SER A 67 -9.73 -14.39 8.13
CA SER A 67 -9.14 -15.70 7.84
C SER A 67 -8.82 -16.47 9.12
N THR A 68 -9.11 -17.77 9.13
CA THR A 68 -8.76 -18.67 10.24
C THR A 68 -7.25 -18.91 10.36
N HIS A 69 -6.46 -18.52 9.37
CA HIS A 69 -5.01 -18.69 9.34
C HIS A 69 -4.24 -17.59 10.08
N PHE A 70 -4.89 -16.47 10.40
CA PHE A 70 -4.26 -15.35 11.09
C PHE A 70 -4.86 -15.19 12.48
N SER A 71 -4.01 -15.03 13.48
CA SER A 71 -4.42 -14.76 14.86
C SER A 71 -4.01 -13.36 15.24
N ARG A 72 -4.93 -12.61 15.85
CA ARG A 72 -4.62 -11.29 16.39
C ARG A 72 -3.98 -11.45 17.76
N ASN A 73 -2.68 -11.12 17.86
CA ASN A 73 -2.01 -11.11 19.16
C ASN A 73 -2.44 -9.87 19.96
N ASN A 74 -3.50 -9.99 20.73
CA ASN A 74 -3.87 -8.99 21.72
C ASN A 74 -2.93 -9.16 22.92
N ARG A 75 -1.99 -8.24 23.14
CA ARG A 75 -1.15 -8.17 24.36
C ARG A 75 -1.95 -7.84 25.64
N SER A 76 -3.22 -8.23 25.73
CA SER A 76 -4.09 -8.00 26.89
C SER A 76 -4.37 -9.27 27.70
N ASP A 77 -3.68 -10.37 27.39
CA ASP A 77 -3.77 -11.65 28.13
C ASP A 77 -2.45 -11.99 28.85
N LYS A 78 -1.86 -11.00 29.53
CA LYS A 78 -0.79 -11.22 30.53
C LYS A 78 -1.02 -10.37 31.77
#